data_AF-A0A935ZEP8-F1
#
_entry.id   AF-A0A935ZEP8-F1
#
_cell.length_a   1.000
_cell.length_b   1.000
_cell.length_c   1.000
_cell.angle_alpha   90.00
_cell.angle_beta   90.00
_cell.angle_gamma   90.00
#
_symmetry.space_group_name_H-M   'P 1'
#
loop_
_entity.id
_entity.type
_entity.pdbx_description
1 polymer ?
#
loop_
_entity_poly.entity_id
_entity_poly.type
_entity_poly.pdbx_seq_one_letter_code
_entity_poly.pdbx_strand_id
1 'polypeptide(L)'
;MIAIVSFIVALVCLAASARRVHFVHTATAFDVEVLVRELRGDAGARRGPSVTAALAESDAPWEGQVARAVGAKDARLRVAELNEAFTELDFALSRWSRVPRVCASLSSSVGFLLAALLLRQGLSDPTALSGDVLELVTSGLVGQALTVVGFGLAGAIGCAALKAQADRASRDVASFADELVDRIEELGAREVDAREGVASAESPP
;
A
#
# COMPACT_ATOMS: atom_id res chain seq x y z
N MET A 1 -18.00 10.80 -28.50
CA MET A 1 -16.72 11.39 -28.02
C MET A 1 -16.71 11.57 -26.50
N ILE A 2 -17.71 12.22 -25.89
CA ILE A 2 -17.76 12.46 -24.44
C ILE A 2 -17.69 11.17 -23.59
N ALA A 3 -18.39 10.12 -24.00
CA ALA A 3 -18.32 8.82 -23.31
C ALA A 3 -16.91 8.20 -23.32
N ILE A 4 -16.16 8.36 -24.42
CA ILE A 4 -14.77 7.89 -24.54
C ILE A 4 -13.89 8.67 -23.56
N VAL A 5 -14.07 9.99 -23.45
CA VAL A 5 -13.32 10.82 -22.49
C VAL A 5 -13.61 10.38 -21.05
N SER A 6 -14.88 10.15 -20.70
CA SER A 6 -15.25 9.65 -19.36
C SER A 6 -14.59 8.31 -19.05
N PHE A 7 -14.62 7.39 -20.01
CA PHE A 7 -13.99 6.08 -19.88
C PHE A 7 -12.46 6.19 -19.69
N ILE A 8 -11.78 7.04 -20.46
CA ILE A 8 -10.33 7.28 -20.32
C ILE A 8 -10.02 7.86 -18.93
N VAL A 9 -10.78 8.83 -18.45
CA VAL A 9 -10.57 9.42 -17.12
C VAL A 9 -10.74 8.36 -16.02
N ALA A 10 -11.76 7.51 -16.12
CA ALA A 10 -11.96 6.40 -15.19
C ALA A 10 -10.77 5.43 -15.21
N LEU A 11 -10.27 5.06 -16.40
CA LEU A 11 -9.09 4.18 -16.53
C LEU A 11 -7.82 4.80 -15.95
N VAL A 12 -7.56 6.09 -16.19
CA VAL A 12 -6.39 6.79 -15.64
C VAL A 12 -6.48 6.85 -14.11
N CYS A 13 -7.66 7.12 -13.56
CA CYS A 13 -7.89 7.11 -12.11
C CYS A 13 -7.65 5.72 -11.50
N LEU A 14 -8.12 4.66 -12.16
CA LEU A 14 -7.88 3.28 -11.75
C LEU A 14 -6.39 2.91 -11.84
N ALA A 15 -5.71 3.25 -12.93
CA ALA A 15 -4.29 2.98 -13.11
C ALA A 15 -3.43 3.69 -12.05
N ALA A 16 -3.72 4.95 -11.76
CA ALA A 16 -3.05 5.70 -10.69
C ALA A 16 -3.30 5.08 -9.31
N SER A 17 -4.52 4.60 -9.06
CA SER A 17 -4.88 3.90 -7.81
C SER A 17 -4.24 2.50 -7.72
N ALA A 18 -4.11 1.79 -8.83
CA ALA A 18 -3.46 0.48 -8.88
C ALA A 18 -1.95 0.61 -8.67
N ARG A 19 -1.34 1.68 -9.19
CA ARG A 19 0.07 1.99 -8.93
C ARG A 19 0.36 2.14 -7.44
N ARG A 20 -0.59 2.68 -6.66
CA ARG A 20 -0.48 2.73 -5.21
C ARG A 20 -0.44 1.33 -4.57
N VAL A 21 -1.32 0.42 -4.99
CA VAL A 21 -1.32 -0.97 -4.50
C VAL A 21 0.01 -1.65 -4.83
N HIS A 22 0.50 -1.46 -6.06
CA HIS A 22 1.81 -1.99 -6.46
C HIS A 22 2.94 -1.47 -5.57
N PHE A 23 3.00 -0.16 -5.29
CA PHE A 23 4.00 0.41 -4.40
C PHE A 23 3.97 -0.15 -2.98
N VAL A 24 2.79 -0.46 -2.44
CA VAL A 24 2.68 -1.08 -1.11
C VAL A 24 3.25 -2.50 -1.13
N HIS A 25 2.97 -3.27 -2.18
CA HIS A 25 3.52 -4.63 -2.32
C HIS A 25 5.01 -4.67 -2.64
N THR A 26 5.57 -3.63 -3.26
CA THR A 26 7.02 -3.52 -3.53
C THR A 26 7.75 -2.73 -2.44
N ALA A 27 7.09 -2.34 -1.35
CA ALA A 27 7.73 -1.61 -0.25
C ALA A 27 8.67 -2.50 0.57
N THR A 28 8.45 -3.81 0.52
CA THR A 28 9.29 -4.83 1.16
C THR A 28 9.88 -5.72 0.06
N ALA A 29 11.18 -5.98 0.12
CA ALA A 29 11.81 -6.95 -0.78
C ALA A 29 11.61 -8.36 -0.25
N PHE A 30 11.56 -8.52 1.08
CA PHE A 30 11.22 -9.77 1.73
C PHE A 30 9.76 -9.81 2.16
N ASP A 31 9.21 -11.03 2.20
CA ASP A 31 7.94 -11.29 2.85
C ASP A 31 8.16 -11.26 4.37
N VAL A 32 7.64 -10.22 5.02
CA VAL A 32 7.85 -9.98 6.45
C VAL A 32 7.22 -11.10 7.28
N GLU A 33 6.14 -11.73 6.82
CA GLU A 33 5.53 -12.87 7.51
C GLU A 33 6.48 -14.08 7.51
N VAL A 34 7.09 -14.36 6.36
CA VAL A 34 8.10 -15.43 6.22
C VAL A 34 9.32 -15.12 7.08
N LEU A 35 9.77 -13.87 7.08
CA LEU A 35 10.91 -13.42 7.88
C LEU A 35 10.68 -13.64 9.38
N VAL A 36 9.53 -13.20 9.89
CA VAL A 36 9.13 -13.40 11.29
C VAL A 36 9.05 -14.89 11.62
N ARG A 37 8.48 -15.70 10.72
CA ARG A 37 8.36 -17.15 10.90
C ARG A 37 9.73 -17.83 10.96
N GLU A 38 10.66 -17.43 10.10
CA GLU A 38 12.02 -18.00 10.03
C GLU A 38 12.90 -17.58 11.23
N LEU A 39 12.64 -16.39 11.79
CA LEU A 39 13.31 -15.88 12.98
C LEU A 39 12.74 -16.45 14.29
N ARG A 40 11.67 -17.25 14.26
CA ARG A 40 11.09 -17.86 15.47
C ARG A 40 11.93 -19.04 15.99
N GLY A 41 12.09 -19.08 17.32
CA GLY A 41 12.68 -20.21 18.06
C GLY A 41 14.19 -20.40 17.85
N ASP A 42 14.69 -21.59 18.19
CA ASP A 42 16.13 -21.92 18.13
C ASP A 42 16.68 -22.03 16.69
N ALA A 43 15.79 -22.10 15.70
CA ALA A 43 16.15 -22.02 14.29
C ALA A 43 16.50 -20.57 13.91
N GLY A 44 15.75 -19.59 14.43
CA GLY A 44 16.01 -18.16 14.24
C GLY A 44 17.37 -17.75 14.81
N ALA A 45 17.74 -18.24 16.00
CA ALA A 45 19.07 -17.98 16.57
C ALA A 45 20.22 -18.51 15.69
N ARG A 46 20.02 -19.63 14.99
CA ARG A 46 21.01 -20.21 14.08
C ARG A 46 21.05 -19.53 12.71
N ARG A 47 19.89 -19.08 12.22
CA ARG A 47 19.74 -18.44 10.90
C ARG A 47 19.90 -16.92 10.93
N GLY A 48 19.88 -16.30 12.11
CA GLY A 48 20.01 -14.86 12.33
C GLY A 48 21.11 -14.21 11.49
N PRO A 49 22.36 -14.71 11.51
CA PRO A 49 23.45 -14.13 10.71
C PRO A 49 23.23 -14.20 9.18
N SER A 50 22.59 -15.25 8.69
CA SER A 50 22.26 -15.37 7.25
C SER A 50 21.10 -14.47 6.85
N VAL A 51 20.14 -14.28 7.76
CA VAL A 51 18.98 -13.40 7.56
C VAL A 51 19.41 -11.94 7.58
N THR A 52 20.29 -11.54 8.50
CA THR A 52 20.83 -10.18 8.55
C THR A 52 21.69 -9.86 7.34
N ALA A 53 22.48 -10.81 6.85
CA ALA A 53 23.24 -10.64 5.60
C ALA A 53 22.30 -10.40 4.41
N ALA A 54 21.24 -11.20 4.29
CA ALA A 54 20.24 -11.05 3.22
C ALA A 54 19.49 -9.70 3.31
N LEU A 55 19.12 -9.26 4.52
CA LEU A 55 18.49 -7.94 4.73
C LEU A 55 19.42 -6.78 4.41
N ALA A 56 20.73 -6.91 4.70
CA ALA A 56 21.73 -5.89 4.38
C ALA A 56 21.96 -5.71 2.87
N GLU A 57 21.70 -6.74 2.07
CA GLU A 57 21.77 -6.71 0.60
C GLU A 57 20.45 -6.28 -0.06
N SER A 58 19.41 -5.99 0.73
CA SER A 58 18.12 -5.60 0.19
C SER A 58 18.12 -4.23 -0.51
N ASP A 59 17.38 -4.15 -1.61
CA ASP A 59 17.08 -2.90 -2.31
C ASP A 59 16.13 -1.99 -1.52
N ALA A 60 15.45 -2.51 -0.48
CA ALA A 60 14.57 -1.74 0.38
C ALA A 60 15.37 -1.07 1.51
N PRO A 61 15.45 0.27 1.57
CA PRO A 61 16.33 0.98 2.50
C PRO A 61 16.07 0.64 3.97
N TRP A 62 14.81 0.44 4.36
CA TRP A 62 14.43 0.13 5.73
C TRP A 62 14.89 -1.27 6.18
N GLU A 63 14.94 -2.25 5.27
CA GLU A 63 15.38 -3.61 5.59
C GLU A 63 16.87 -3.67 5.93
N GLY A 64 17.69 -2.89 5.22
CA GLY A 64 19.09 -2.71 5.56
C GLY A 64 19.30 -2.05 6.92
N GLN A 65 18.42 -1.13 7.33
CA GLN A 65 18.45 -0.51 8.66
C GLN A 65 18.10 -1.52 9.76
N VAL A 66 17.11 -2.38 9.52
CA VAL A 66 16.80 -3.51 10.41
C VAL A 66 18.00 -4.43 10.57
N ALA A 67 18.71 -4.76 9.47
CA ALA A 67 19.93 -5.57 9.54
C ALA A 67 21.01 -4.94 10.45
N ARG A 68 21.20 -3.62 10.35
CA ARG A 68 22.12 -2.89 11.22
C ARG A 68 21.67 -2.90 12.68
N ALA A 69 20.38 -2.76 12.92
CA ALA A 69 19.83 -2.83 14.27
C ALA A 69 20.07 -4.19 14.93
N VAL A 70 19.85 -5.29 14.20
CA VAL A 70 20.15 -6.64 14.72
C VAL A 70 21.64 -6.80 15.05
N GLY A 71 22.54 -6.22 14.25
CA GLY A 71 23.97 -6.22 14.51
C GLY A 71 24.44 -5.26 15.61
N ALA A 72 23.57 -4.37 16.12
CA ALA A 72 23.94 -3.36 17.10
C ALA A 72 24.11 -3.99 18.49
N LYS A 73 25.28 -3.76 19.09
CA LYS A 73 25.62 -4.27 20.43
C LYS A 73 24.98 -3.47 21.57
N ASP A 74 24.79 -2.18 21.36
CA ASP A 74 24.14 -1.29 22.34
C ASP A 74 22.62 -1.33 22.15
N ALA A 75 21.90 -1.60 23.23
CA ALA A 75 20.43 -1.62 23.24
C ALA A 75 19.84 -0.27 22.83
N ARG A 76 20.45 0.86 23.21
CA ARG A 76 19.97 2.20 22.84
C ARG A 76 20.14 2.45 21.34
N LEU A 77 21.28 2.05 20.79
CA LEU A 77 21.55 2.18 19.36
C LEU A 77 20.61 1.27 18.53
N ARG A 78 20.35 0.05 19.02
CA ARG A 78 19.42 -0.89 18.40
C ARG A 78 18.01 -0.30 18.29
N VAL A 79 17.48 0.24 19.39
CA VAL A 79 16.15 0.88 19.40
C VAL A 79 16.11 2.09 18.47
N ALA A 80 17.18 2.89 18.42
CA ALA A 80 17.25 4.04 17.51
C ALA A 80 17.22 3.63 16.03
N GLU A 81 18.03 2.64 15.61
CA GLU A 81 18.04 2.15 14.23
C GLU A 81 16.71 1.46 13.85
N LEU A 82 16.07 0.74 14.78
CA LEU A 82 14.74 0.17 14.53
C LEU A 82 13.70 1.27 14.32
N ASN A 83 13.66 2.29 15.18
CA ASN A 83 12.72 3.39 15.06
C ASN A 83 12.89 4.15 13.73
N GLU A 84 14.13 4.36 13.29
CA GLU A 84 14.40 4.98 11.98
C GLU A 84 13.91 4.08 10.84
N ALA A 85 14.19 2.77 10.91
CA ALA A 85 13.74 1.80 9.91
C ALA A 85 12.21 1.79 9.77
N PHE A 86 11.48 1.77 10.88
CA PHE A 86 10.01 1.80 10.86
C PHE A 86 9.44 3.15 10.45
N THR A 87 10.13 4.25 10.75
CA THR A 87 9.75 5.57 10.24
C THR A 87 9.87 5.62 8.71
N GLU A 88 10.95 5.06 8.15
CA GLU A 88 11.13 4.96 6.70
C GLU A 88 10.09 4.01 6.06
N LEU A 89 9.79 2.88 6.72
CA LEU A 89 8.73 1.96 6.29
C LEU A 89 7.36 2.65 6.30
N ASP A 90 6.99 3.36 7.36
CA ASP A 90 5.72 4.09 7.43
C ASP A 90 5.65 5.21 6.40
N PHE A 91 6.78 5.89 6.13
CA PHE A 91 6.86 6.86 5.04
C PHE A 91 6.61 6.19 3.68
N ALA A 92 7.26 5.06 3.38
CA ALA A 92 7.07 4.30 2.15
C ALA A 92 5.63 3.79 2.02
N LEU A 93 5.09 3.21 3.09
CA LEU A 93 3.73 2.70 3.17
C LEU A 93 2.72 3.82 3.06
N SER A 94 2.92 5.00 3.64
CA SER A 94 1.97 6.13 3.56
C SER A 94 2.06 6.90 2.24
N ARG A 95 3.14 6.70 1.47
CA ARG A 95 3.58 7.59 0.39
C ARG A 95 2.56 8.03 -0.64
N TRP A 96 1.57 7.28 -1.07
CA TRP A 96 0.58 7.73 -2.08
C TRP A 96 -0.84 7.45 -1.57
N SER A 97 -1.02 7.42 -0.24
CA SER A 97 -2.24 7.00 0.46
C SER A 97 -3.48 7.81 0.09
N ARG A 98 -3.28 9.08 -0.26
CA ARG A 98 -4.36 10.01 -0.64
C ARG A 98 -4.81 9.84 -2.08
N VAL A 99 -3.98 9.28 -2.96
CA VAL A 99 -4.22 9.26 -4.41
C VAL A 99 -5.51 8.51 -4.77
N PRO A 100 -5.77 7.28 -4.28
CA PRO A 100 -7.02 6.59 -4.60
C PRO A 100 -8.28 7.36 -4.19
N ARG A 101 -8.24 8.08 -3.07
CA ARG A 101 -9.37 8.91 -2.60
C ARG A 101 -9.61 10.10 -3.54
N VAL A 102 -8.55 10.76 -3.97
CA VAL A 102 -8.63 11.87 -4.93
C VAL A 102 -9.11 11.37 -6.29
N CYS A 103 -8.57 10.25 -6.78
CA CYS A 103 -8.99 9.61 -8.03
C CYS A 103 -10.48 9.20 -7.99
N ALA A 104 -10.96 8.67 -6.87
CA ALA A 104 -12.38 8.34 -6.72
C ALA A 104 -13.29 9.59 -6.81
N SER A 105 -12.89 10.69 -6.17
CA SER A 105 -13.63 11.96 -6.24
C SER A 105 -13.59 12.58 -7.63
N LEU A 106 -12.44 12.51 -8.31
CA LEU A 106 -12.28 13.04 -9.67
C LEU A 106 -13.11 12.22 -10.68
N SER A 107 -13.03 10.89 -10.62
CA SER A 107 -13.76 9.99 -11.51
C SER A 107 -15.27 10.22 -11.45
N SER A 108 -15.84 10.30 -10.25
CA SER A 108 -17.27 10.57 -10.09
C SER A 108 -17.64 11.97 -10.58
N SER A 109 -16.91 13.00 -10.17
CA SER A 109 -17.21 14.40 -10.50
C SER A 109 -17.12 14.67 -12.00
N VAL A 110 -16.08 14.14 -12.66
CA VAL A 110 -15.92 14.25 -14.11
C VAL A 110 -17.02 13.50 -14.84
N GLY A 111 -17.40 12.29 -14.38
CA GLY A 111 -18.53 11.55 -14.94
C GLY A 111 -19.84 12.34 -14.91
N PHE A 112 -20.18 12.94 -13.76
CA PHE A 112 -21.38 13.78 -13.65
C PHE A 112 -21.31 15.04 -14.50
N LEU A 113 -20.17 15.72 -14.55
CA LEU A 113 -19.98 16.92 -15.37
C LEU A 113 -20.15 16.60 -16.86
N LEU A 114 -19.52 15.53 -17.35
CA LEU A 114 -19.61 15.11 -18.74
C LEU A 114 -21.03 14.67 -19.12
N ALA A 115 -21.74 14.00 -18.22
CA ALA A 115 -23.14 13.66 -18.42
C ALA A 115 -24.04 14.91 -18.50
N ALA A 116 -23.81 15.91 -17.64
CA ALA A 116 -24.52 17.18 -17.70
C ALA A 116 -24.26 17.94 -19.02
N LEU A 117 -23.01 17.91 -19.52
CA LEU A 117 -22.67 18.49 -20.82
C LEU A 117 -23.33 17.75 -21.99
N LEU A 118 -23.40 16.41 -21.95
CA LEU A 118 -24.14 15.63 -22.93
C LEU A 118 -25.62 16.01 -22.95
N LEU A 119 -26.26 16.06 -21.78
CA LEU A 119 -27.66 16.46 -21.67
C LEU A 119 -27.89 17.87 -22.21
N ARG A 120 -27.01 18.82 -21.87
CA ARG A 120 -27.06 20.19 -22.39
C ARG A 120 -26.94 20.24 -23.92
N GLN A 121 -26.06 19.43 -24.52
CA GLN A 121 -25.91 19.36 -25.97
C GLN A 121 -27.16 18.82 -26.65
N GLY A 122 -27.76 17.75 -26.13
CA GLY A 122 -28.99 17.23 -26.74
C GLY A 122 -30.23 18.10 -26.51
N LEU A 123 -30.25 18.95 -25.47
CA LEU A 123 -31.29 19.99 -25.34
C LEU A 123 -31.19 21.09 -26.40
N SER A 124 -30.01 21.29 -27.01
CA SER A 124 -29.84 22.26 -28.09
C SER A 124 -30.21 21.71 -29.47
N ASP A 125 -30.50 20.41 -29.59
CA ASP A 125 -30.94 19.77 -30.82
C ASP A 125 -32.39 19.26 -30.69
N PRO A 126 -33.38 19.96 -31.28
CA PRO A 126 -34.78 19.59 -31.18
C PRO A 126 -35.12 18.25 -31.86
N THR A 127 -34.25 17.74 -32.75
CA THR A 127 -34.42 16.41 -33.37
C THR A 127 -33.95 15.27 -32.47
N ALA A 128 -33.12 15.55 -31.46
CA ALA A 128 -32.63 14.56 -30.50
C ALA A 128 -33.68 14.19 -29.43
N LEU A 129 -34.78 14.95 -29.34
CA LEU A 129 -35.88 14.78 -28.38
C LEU A 129 -37.15 14.21 -29.00
N SER A 130 -37.19 14.04 -30.33
CA SER A 130 -38.34 13.48 -31.04
C SER A 130 -38.27 11.95 -31.04
N GLY A 131 -38.82 11.31 -30.01
CA GLY A 131 -38.91 9.86 -29.87
C GLY A 131 -39.72 9.46 -28.63
N ASP A 132 -40.12 8.20 -28.55
CA ASP A 132 -40.83 7.66 -27.38
C ASP A 132 -39.90 7.66 -26.14
N VAL A 133 -40.45 7.79 -24.93
CA VAL A 133 -39.67 7.94 -23.68
C VAL A 133 -38.73 6.75 -23.47
N LEU A 134 -39.18 5.55 -23.85
CA LEU A 134 -38.39 4.32 -23.75
C LEU A 134 -37.18 4.33 -24.67
N GLU A 135 -37.29 4.88 -25.88
CA GLU A 135 -36.20 5.01 -26.84
C GLU A 135 -35.17 6.05 -26.36
N LEU A 136 -35.65 7.16 -25.81
CA LEU A 136 -34.78 8.21 -25.26
C LEU A 136 -33.90 7.71 -24.10
N VAL A 137 -34.41 6.77 -23.31
CA VAL A 137 -33.71 6.14 -22.17
C VAL A 137 -32.80 4.98 -22.60
N THR A 138 -33.21 4.15 -23.56
CA THR A 138 -32.48 2.92 -23.92
C THR A 138 -31.42 3.11 -25.00
N SER A 139 -31.67 3.94 -26.01
CA SER A 139 -30.75 4.19 -27.13
C SER A 139 -30.44 5.67 -27.34
N GLY A 140 -31.21 6.56 -26.72
CA GLY A 140 -31.09 8.01 -26.84
C GLY A 140 -30.09 8.67 -25.90
N LEU A 141 -30.16 10.00 -25.84
CA LEU A 141 -29.25 10.87 -25.11
C LEU A 141 -29.18 10.55 -23.61
N VAL A 142 -30.32 10.20 -23.00
CA VAL A 142 -30.40 9.88 -21.56
C VAL A 142 -29.63 8.59 -21.27
N GLY A 143 -29.77 7.57 -22.10
CA GLY A 143 -28.99 6.33 -21.99
C GLY A 143 -27.48 6.57 -22.11
N GLN A 144 -27.05 7.43 -23.03
CA GLN A 144 -25.64 7.81 -23.16
C GLN A 144 -25.13 8.57 -21.92
N ALA A 145 -25.91 9.53 -21.41
CA ALA A 145 -25.56 10.26 -20.20
C ALA A 145 -25.46 9.33 -18.97
N LEU A 146 -26.39 8.39 -18.82
CA LEU A 146 -26.34 7.35 -17.79
C LEU A 146 -25.11 6.46 -17.93
N THR A 147 -24.73 6.10 -19.15
CA THR A 147 -23.49 5.34 -19.41
C THR A 147 -22.25 6.13 -18.97
N VAL A 148 -22.21 7.43 -19.24
CA VAL A 148 -21.11 8.32 -18.83
C VAL A 148 -21.01 8.44 -17.31
N VAL A 149 -22.13 8.60 -16.62
CA VAL A 149 -22.19 8.55 -15.14
C VAL A 149 -21.74 7.18 -14.65
N GLY A 150 -22.19 6.11 -15.30
CA GLY A 150 -21.82 4.73 -14.99
C GLY A 150 -20.32 4.51 -14.99
N PHE A 151 -19.59 5.01 -16.00
CA PHE A 151 -18.13 4.96 -16.02
C PHE A 151 -17.50 5.75 -14.86
N GLY A 152 -17.99 6.94 -14.56
CA GLY A 152 -17.51 7.75 -13.45
C GLY A 152 -17.67 7.06 -12.09
N LEU A 153 -18.83 6.45 -11.86
CA LEU A 153 -19.15 5.68 -10.66
C LEU A 153 -18.35 4.38 -10.58
N ALA A 154 -18.24 3.62 -11.67
CA ALA A 154 -17.45 2.39 -11.72
C ALA A 154 -15.97 2.67 -11.41
N GLY A 155 -15.40 3.74 -12.01
CA GLY A 155 -14.04 4.18 -11.69
C GLY A 155 -13.89 4.59 -10.23
N ALA A 156 -14.86 5.31 -9.66
CA ALA A 156 -14.83 5.71 -8.27
C ALA A 156 -14.89 4.52 -7.29
N ILE A 157 -15.78 3.55 -7.55
CA ILE A 157 -15.90 2.32 -6.77
C ILE A 157 -14.61 1.51 -6.86
N GLY A 158 -14.03 1.34 -8.06
CA GLY A 158 -12.77 0.62 -8.23
C GLY A 158 -11.60 1.31 -7.51
N CYS A 159 -11.50 2.65 -7.55
CA CYS A 159 -10.50 3.39 -6.79
C CYS A 159 -10.68 3.20 -5.26
N ALA A 160 -11.93 3.17 -4.77
CA ALA A 160 -12.22 2.91 -3.37
C ALA A 160 -11.87 1.47 -2.94
N ALA A 161 -12.12 0.48 -3.81
CA ALA A 161 -11.74 -0.91 -3.58
C ALA A 161 -10.21 -1.06 -3.51
N LEU A 162 -9.48 -0.46 -4.45
CA LEU A 162 -8.01 -0.45 -4.46
C LEU A 162 -7.45 0.26 -3.23
N LYS A 163 -8.10 1.34 -2.76
CA LYS A 163 -7.75 1.96 -1.48
C LYS A 163 -7.88 0.98 -0.32
N ALA A 164 -9.03 0.32 -0.20
CA ALA A 164 -9.28 -0.62 0.88
C ALA A 164 -8.28 -1.80 0.85
N GLN A 165 -7.89 -2.26 -0.33
CA GLN A 165 -6.85 -3.27 -0.51
C GLN A 165 -5.47 -2.76 -0.05
N ALA A 166 -5.05 -1.59 -0.51
CA ALA A 166 -3.77 -0.99 -0.10
C ALA A 166 -3.71 -0.75 1.42
N ASP A 167 -4.80 -0.25 2.01
CA ASP A 167 -4.89 0.01 3.45
C ASP A 167 -4.92 -1.29 4.28
N ARG A 168 -5.35 -2.42 3.71
CA ARG A 168 -5.23 -3.74 4.37
C ARG A 168 -3.79 -4.22 4.33
N ALA A 169 -3.19 -4.25 3.13
CA ALA A 169 -1.80 -4.68 2.96
C ALA A 169 -0.83 -3.86 3.83
N SER A 170 -1.02 -2.54 3.94
CA SER A 170 -0.19 -1.70 4.82
C SER A 170 -0.36 -2.03 6.30
N ARG A 171 -1.56 -2.42 6.74
CA ARG A 171 -1.82 -2.83 8.13
C ARG A 171 -1.21 -4.19 8.43
N ASP A 172 -1.28 -5.12 7.48
CA ASP A 172 -0.67 -6.43 7.61
C ASP A 172 0.86 -6.27 7.76
N VAL A 173 1.49 -5.47 6.88
CA VAL A 173 2.93 -5.16 6.97
C VAL A 173 3.29 -4.48 8.30
N ALA A 174 2.49 -3.51 8.77
CA ALA A 174 2.72 -2.85 10.06
C ALA A 174 2.65 -3.84 11.24
N SER A 175 1.69 -4.76 11.23
CA SER A 175 1.57 -5.77 12.29
C SER A 175 2.75 -6.74 12.33
N PHE A 176 3.30 -7.12 11.17
CA PHE A 176 4.49 -7.97 11.11
C PHE A 176 5.77 -7.22 11.47
N ALA A 177 5.82 -5.92 11.17
CA ALA A 177 6.89 -5.03 11.60
C ALA A 177 6.95 -4.92 13.13
N ASP A 178 5.81 -4.77 13.80
CA ASP A 178 5.73 -4.78 15.27
C ASP A 178 6.22 -6.12 15.84
N GLU A 179 5.79 -7.25 15.27
CA GLU A 179 6.28 -8.56 15.73
C GLU A 179 7.79 -8.73 15.49
N LEU A 180 8.33 -8.14 14.42
CA LEU A 180 9.76 -8.17 14.15
C LEU A 180 10.57 -7.40 15.22
N VAL A 181 10.05 -6.27 15.72
CA VAL A 181 10.66 -5.53 16.84
C VAL A 181 10.81 -6.42 18.06
N ASP A 182 9.70 -7.01 18.51
CA ASP A 182 9.67 -7.86 19.70
C ASP A 182 10.71 -8.99 19.60
N ARG A 183 10.84 -9.59 18.40
CA ARG A 183 11.81 -10.66 18.15
C ARG A 183 13.25 -10.20 18.15
N ILE A 184 13.54 -9.03 17.58
CA ILE A 184 14.89 -8.48 17.58
C ILE A 184 15.31 -8.08 19.00
N GLU A 185 14.38 -7.56 19.81
CA GLU A 185 14.62 -7.28 21.22
C GLU A 185 14.89 -8.57 22.02
N GLU A 186 14.10 -9.62 21.81
CA GLU A 186 14.33 -10.94 22.43
C GLU A 186 15.70 -11.54 22.07
N LEU A 187 16.09 -11.51 20.79
CA LEU A 187 17.37 -12.02 20.33
C LEU A 187 18.53 -11.21 20.91
N GLY A 188 18.39 -9.88 20.93
CA GLY A 188 19.36 -8.98 21.50
C GLY A 188 19.53 -9.15 23.02
N ALA A 189 18.46 -9.45 23.76
CA ALA A 189 18.52 -9.75 25.19
C ALA A 189 19.26 -11.07 25.46
N ARG A 190 18.96 -12.12 24.70
CA ARG A 190 19.64 -13.43 24.83
C ARG A 190 21.13 -13.36 24.56
N GLU A 191 21.57 -12.54 23.59
CA GLU A 191 23.00 -12.34 23.33
C GLU A 191 23.73 -11.63 24.47
N VAL A 192 23.06 -10.69 25.16
CA VAL A 192 23.63 -10.00 26.32
C VAL A 192 23.77 -10.96 27.50
N ASP A 193 22.71 -11.71 27.82
CA ASP A 193 22.72 -12.72 28.91
C ASP A 193 23.77 -13.81 28.67
N ALA A 194 23.92 -14.30 27.44
CA ALA A 194 24.93 -15.29 27.10
C ALA A 194 26.36 -14.76 27.33
N ARG A 195 26.62 -13.48 27.06
CA ARG A 195 27.94 -12.87 27.30
C ARG A 195 28.22 -12.62 28.77
N GLU A 196 27.23 -12.15 29.54
CA GLU A 196 27.39 -11.96 30.99
C GLU A 196 27.59 -13.28 31.74
N GLY A 197 26.92 -14.35 31.28
CA GLY A 197 27.12 -15.70 31.79
C GLY A 197 28.52 -16.26 31.51
N VAL A 198 29.08 -15.99 30.32
CA VAL A 198 30.47 -16.36 29.98
C VAL A 198 31.49 -15.54 30.78
N ALA A 199 31.27 -14.23 30.91
CA ALA A 199 32.14 -13.35 31.71
C ALA A 199 32.16 -13.72 33.20
N SER A 200 31.04 -14.20 33.75
CA SER A 200 30.97 -14.68 35.14
C SER A 200 31.64 -16.04 35.35
N ALA A 201 31.74 -16.86 34.30
CA ALA A 201 32.38 -18.18 34.35
C ALA A 201 33.92 -18.09 34.21
N GLU A 202 34.44 -17.02 33.61
CA GLU A 202 35.89 -16.80 33.42
C GLU A 202 36.58 -16.05 34.58
N SER A 203 35.86 -15.59 35.60
CA SER A 203 36.49 -14.98 36.79
C SER A 203 37.04 -16.08 37.70
N PRO A 204 38.38 -16.28 37.82
CA PRO A 204 38.93 -17.21 38.79
C PRO A 204 38.81 -16.60 40.21
N PRO A 205 38.80 -17.44 41.26
CA PRO A 205 38.83 -16.98 42.65
C PRO A 205 40.14 -16.27 43.04
#